data_AF-A0A855MDL6-F1
#
_entry.id   AF-A0A855MDL6-F1
#
_cell.length_a   1.000
_cell.length_b   1.000
_cell.length_c   1.000
_cell.angle_alpha   90.00
_cell.angle_beta   90.00
_cell.angle_gamma   90.00
#
_symmetry.space_group_name_H-M   'P 1'
#
loop_
_entity.id
_entity.type
_entity.pdbx_description
1 polymer ?
#
loop_
_entity_poly.entity_id
_entity_poly.type
_entity_poly.pdbx_seq_one_letter_code
_entity_poly.pdbx_strand_id
1 'polypeptide(L)'
;MILEINFPDNLITGLLSEQKNIPCTIKVSDKFEVIFSTVVPCTAGIMREWDRQLLEERAIARAGGVYTHDEPALITLNKKTKDSYEVVDLYVFYNDFGWCPVIKDREYAVPNQFWDSDEEDPDYIPKK
;
A
#
# COMPACT_ATOMS: atom_id res chain seq x y z
N MET A 1 4.41 10.66 3.14
CA MET A 1 4.28 9.20 3.32
C MET A 1 5.65 8.58 3.45
N ILE A 2 5.89 8.00 4.61
CA ILE A 2 7.20 7.50 5.03
C ILE A 2 7.03 6.08 5.55
N LEU A 3 7.85 5.16 5.07
CA LEU A 3 7.97 3.82 5.61
C LEU A 3 9.11 3.80 6.64
N GLU A 4 8.77 3.52 7.89
CA GLU A 4 9.74 3.24 8.94
C GLU A 4 10.01 1.73 8.98
N ILE A 5 11.24 1.34 8.67
CA ILE A 5 11.64 -0.07 8.60
C ILE A 5 13.14 -0.22 8.84
N ASN A 6 13.51 -1.21 9.66
CA ASN A 6 14.90 -1.60 9.86
C ASN A 6 15.18 -2.84 9.02
N PHE A 7 15.79 -2.66 7.85
CA PHE A 7 16.24 -3.80 7.04
C PHE A 7 17.50 -4.44 7.67
N PRO A 8 17.60 -5.79 7.67
CA PRO A 8 18.82 -6.49 8.06
C PRO A 8 20.02 -5.98 7.27
N ASP A 9 21.16 -5.78 7.94
CA ASP A 9 22.39 -5.30 7.29
C ASP A 9 23.07 -6.44 6.52
N ASN A 10 22.67 -6.64 5.26
CA ASN A 10 23.21 -7.67 4.37
C ASN A 10 23.26 -7.20 2.90
N LEU A 11 23.96 -7.96 2.05
CA LEU A 11 24.13 -7.62 0.63
C LEU A 11 22.82 -7.51 -0.15
N ILE A 12 21.78 -8.24 0.26
CA ILE A 12 20.49 -8.28 -0.43
C ILE A 12 19.70 -6.99 -0.18
N THR A 13 19.72 -6.48 1.04
CA THR A 13 18.97 -5.28 1.43
C THR A 13 19.60 -3.99 0.91
N GLY A 14 20.92 -3.94 0.73
CA GLY A 14 21.60 -2.81 0.10
C GLY A 14 21.12 -2.53 -1.32
N LEU A 15 20.92 -3.58 -2.12
CA LEU A 15 20.42 -3.47 -3.50
C LEU A 15 18.91 -3.27 -3.56
N LEU A 16 18.17 -3.71 -2.54
CA LEU A 16 16.70 -3.65 -2.51
C LEU A 16 16.20 -2.21 -2.64
N SER A 17 16.84 -1.24 -1.95
CA SER A 17 16.44 0.18 -2.01
C SER A 17 16.71 0.85 -3.35
N GLU A 18 17.46 0.20 -4.25
CA GLU A 18 17.73 0.69 -5.61
C GLU A 18 16.71 0.14 -6.62
N GLN A 19 15.94 -0.87 -6.24
CA GLN A 19 14.95 -1.49 -7.11
C GLN A 19 13.63 -0.71 -7.11
N LYS A 20 12.94 -0.77 -8.24
CA LYS A 20 11.54 -0.37 -8.36
C LYS A 20 10.64 -1.59 -8.20
N ASN A 21 9.40 -1.36 -7.78
CA ASN A 21 8.38 -2.41 -7.67
C ASN A 21 8.85 -3.58 -6.79
N ILE A 22 9.37 -3.28 -5.61
CA ILE A 22 9.81 -4.27 -4.64
C ILE A 22 8.58 -5.05 -4.16
N PRO A 23 8.58 -6.40 -4.26
CA PRO A 23 7.47 -7.20 -3.78
C PRO A 23 7.31 -7.08 -2.25
N CYS A 24 6.08 -6.83 -1.82
CA CYS A 24 5.71 -6.76 -0.41
C CYS A 24 4.25 -7.21 -0.22
N THR A 25 3.82 -7.24 1.03
CA THR A 25 2.42 -7.42 1.43
C THR A 25 2.01 -6.25 2.31
N ILE A 26 0.88 -5.62 2.02
CA ILE A 26 0.30 -4.62 2.91
C ILE A 26 -0.63 -5.29 3.91
N LYS A 27 -0.59 -4.85 5.16
CA LYS A 27 -1.59 -5.20 6.16
C LYS A 27 -2.10 -3.96 6.86
N VAL A 28 -3.41 -3.79 6.90
CA VAL A 28 -4.02 -2.52 7.35
C VAL A 28 -5.12 -2.81 8.38
N SER A 29 -4.96 -2.28 9.59
CA SER A 29 -5.90 -2.37 10.72
C SER A 29 -5.89 -1.06 11.53
N ASP A 30 -5.41 -1.01 12.76
CA ASP A 30 -5.11 0.27 13.42
C ASP A 30 -3.88 0.95 12.78
N LYS A 31 -2.96 0.13 12.27
CA LYS A 31 -1.72 0.53 11.60
C LYS A 31 -1.74 0.08 10.15
N PHE A 32 -0.85 0.68 9.37
CA PHE A 32 -0.53 0.23 8.03
C PHE A 32 0.88 -0.37 8.08
N GLU A 33 0.94 -1.69 8.06
CA GLU A 33 2.16 -2.50 8.03
C GLU A 33 2.53 -2.86 6.59
N VAL A 34 3.82 -2.88 6.29
CA VAL A 34 4.36 -3.34 5.00
C VAL A 34 5.39 -4.42 5.27
N ILE A 35 5.16 -5.61 4.70
CA ILE A 35 5.96 -6.81 4.97
C ILE A 35 6.77 -7.18 3.73
N PHE A 36 8.08 -7.33 3.91
CA PHE A 36 9.01 -7.76 2.88
C PHE A 36 9.42 -9.21 3.14
N SER A 37 8.77 -10.14 2.43
CA SER A 37 9.08 -11.58 2.46
C SER A 37 10.29 -11.96 1.59
N THR A 38 10.69 -11.07 0.68
CA THR A 38 11.89 -11.20 -0.15
C THR A 38 13.19 -10.97 0.61
N VAL A 39 13.11 -10.42 1.83
CA VAL A 39 14.24 -10.18 2.72
C VAL A 39 14.31 -11.29 3.78
N VAL A 40 15.52 -11.72 4.12
CA VAL A 40 15.76 -12.72 5.17
C VAL A 40 16.60 -12.10 6.30
N PRO A 41 16.12 -12.10 7.56
CA PRO A 41 14.77 -12.52 7.97
C PRO A 41 13.67 -11.62 7.39
N CYS A 42 12.44 -12.15 7.33
CA CYS A 42 11.28 -11.38 6.92
C CYS A 42 11.16 -10.12 7.80
N THR A 43 10.98 -8.98 7.16
CA THR A 43 11.02 -7.67 7.82
C THR A 43 9.69 -6.95 7.60
N ALA A 44 9.13 -6.41 8.68
CA ALA A 44 7.92 -5.58 8.63
C ALA A 44 8.28 -4.13 8.99
N GLY A 45 7.66 -3.19 8.29
CA GLY A 45 7.74 -1.76 8.53
C GLY A 45 6.37 -1.15 8.76
N ILE A 46 6.35 0.08 9.27
CA ILE A 46 5.12 0.85 9.52
C ILE A 46 5.07 2.06 8.58
N MET A 47 3.97 2.19 7.86
CA MET A 47 3.67 3.39 7.08
C MET A 47 3.24 4.51 8.03
N ARG A 48 3.86 5.68 7.85
CA ARG A 48 3.55 6.94 8.52
C ARG A 48 3.01 7.94 7.52
N GLU A 49 2.30 8.94 8.04
CA GLU A 49 1.73 10.04 7.26
C GLU A 49 0.80 9.55 6.14
N TRP A 50 0.07 8.48 6.40
CA TRP A 50 -0.99 7.99 5.53
C TRP A 50 -2.34 8.41 6.11
N ASP A 51 -3.34 8.45 5.25
CA ASP A 51 -4.71 8.80 5.56
C ASP A 51 -5.58 7.59 5.18
N ARG A 52 -6.38 7.14 6.15
CA ARG A 52 -7.20 5.95 5.96
C ARG A 52 -8.28 6.14 4.90
N GLN A 53 -8.93 7.30 4.87
CA GLN A 53 -9.99 7.56 3.92
C GLN A 53 -9.41 7.60 2.49
N LEU A 54 -8.29 8.27 2.30
CA LEU A 54 -7.62 8.31 0.99
C LEU A 54 -7.11 6.94 0.54
N LEU A 55 -6.67 6.08 1.48
CA LEU A 55 -6.31 4.70 1.17
C LEU A 55 -7.52 3.89 0.68
N GLU A 56 -8.65 3.96 1.40
CA GLU A 56 -9.85 3.15 1.11
C GLU A 56 -10.54 3.54 -0.20
N GLU A 57 -10.33 4.76 -0.70
CA GLU A 57 -10.72 5.18 -2.05
C GLU A 57 -9.92 4.46 -3.17
N ARG A 58 -8.77 3.85 -2.83
CA ARG A 58 -7.80 3.28 -3.79
C ARG A 58 -7.46 1.82 -3.54
N ALA A 59 -7.83 1.31 -2.36
CA ALA A 59 -7.63 -0.07 -1.96
C ALA A 59 -8.95 -0.64 -1.45
N ILE A 60 -9.31 -1.83 -1.95
CA ILE A 60 -10.55 -2.50 -1.60
C ILE A 60 -10.42 -3.06 -0.18
N ALA A 61 -11.16 -2.48 0.76
CA ALA A 61 -11.31 -3.05 2.08
C ALA A 61 -12.13 -4.36 1.99
N ARG A 62 -11.57 -5.47 2.49
CA ARG A 62 -12.28 -6.76 2.56
C ARG A 62 -12.80 -7.00 3.97
N ALA A 63 -14.04 -7.50 4.06
CA ALA A 63 -14.66 -7.83 5.34
C ALA A 63 -14.27 -9.25 5.82
N GLY A 64 -14.25 -9.45 7.14
CA GLY A 64 -14.20 -10.79 7.75
C GLY A 64 -12.91 -11.18 8.51
N GLY A 65 -11.94 -10.26 8.68
CA GLY A 65 -10.69 -10.53 9.38
C GLY A 65 -10.25 -9.42 10.34
N VAL A 66 -9.08 -9.61 10.98
CA VAL A 66 -8.44 -8.60 11.85
C VAL A 66 -7.93 -7.38 11.06
N TYR A 67 -7.61 -7.58 9.79
CA TYR A 67 -7.15 -6.56 8.86
C TYR A 67 -8.24 -6.21 7.87
N THR A 68 -8.40 -4.92 7.58
CA THR A 68 -9.27 -4.43 6.50
C THR A 68 -8.62 -4.62 5.13
N HIS A 69 -7.29 -4.69 5.07
CA HIS A 69 -6.52 -5.03 3.87
C HIS A 69 -5.40 -6.00 4.24
N ASP A 70 -5.24 -7.09 3.50
CA ASP A 70 -4.12 -8.04 3.59
C ASP A 70 -3.81 -8.54 2.18
N GLU A 71 -3.10 -7.72 1.40
CA GLU A 71 -3.01 -7.89 -0.05
C GLU A 71 -1.55 -7.85 -0.55
N PRO A 72 -1.23 -8.59 -1.62
CA PRO A 72 0.06 -8.47 -2.29
C PRO A 72 0.24 -7.07 -2.87
N ALA A 73 1.46 -6.55 -2.80
CA ALA A 73 1.78 -5.20 -3.23
C ALA A 73 3.17 -5.09 -3.89
N LEU A 74 3.36 -4.02 -4.66
CA LEU A 74 4.64 -3.58 -5.18
C LEU A 74 4.91 -2.18 -4.66
N ILE A 75 6.09 -1.97 -4.07
CA ILE A 75 6.47 -0.68 -3.49
C ILE A 75 7.80 -0.21 -4.08
N THR A 76 7.88 1.07 -4.42
CA THR A 76 9.13 1.73 -4.80
C THR A 76 9.52 2.69 -3.68
N LEU A 77 10.75 2.54 -3.18
CA LEU A 77 11.25 3.30 -2.04
C LEU A 77 12.41 4.20 -2.45
N ASN A 78 12.53 5.35 -1.79
CA ASN A 78 13.72 6.19 -1.85
C ASN A 78 14.27 6.38 -0.44
N LYS A 79 15.55 6.07 -0.23
CA LYS A 79 16.16 6.12 1.10
C LYS A 79 16.24 7.58 1.59
N LYS A 80 15.72 7.86 2.79
CA LYS A 80 15.87 9.16 3.47
C LYS A 80 16.94 9.10 4.55
N THR A 81 16.81 8.14 5.47
CA THR A 81 17.78 7.91 6.55
C THR A 81 18.07 6.41 6.68
N LYS A 82 18.67 5.97 7.79
CA LYS A 82 19.00 4.55 8.01
C LYS A 82 17.75 3.67 8.05
N ASP A 83 16.69 4.11 8.74
CA ASP A 83 15.50 3.32 9.03
C ASP A 83 14.21 3.97 8.48
N SER A 84 14.36 4.92 7.56
CA SER A 84 13.27 5.71 7.00
C SER A 84 13.40 5.86 5.50
N TYR A 85 12.32 5.54 4.80
CA TYR A 85 12.22 5.51 3.36
C TYR A 85 10.99 6.31 2.91
N GLU A 86 11.15 7.16 1.92
CA GLU A 86 10.03 7.79 1.22
C GLU A 86 9.42 6.79 0.26
N VAL A 87 8.09 6.70 0.28
CA VAL A 87 7.35 5.86 -0.67
C VAL A 87 7.13 6.67 -1.94
N VAL A 88 7.71 6.20 -3.04
CA VAL A 88 7.57 6.82 -4.36
C VAL A 88 6.32 6.29 -5.04
N ASP A 89 6.17 4.97 -5.10
CA ASP A 89 5.02 4.31 -5.69
C ASP A 89 4.57 3.14 -4.80
N LEU A 90 3.27 2.88 -4.80
CA LEU A 90 2.66 1.71 -4.17
C LEU A 90 1.51 1.21 -5.06
N TYR A 91 1.58 -0.05 -5.44
CA TYR A 91 0.52 -0.76 -6.16
C TYR A 91 0.03 -1.93 -5.32
N VAL A 92 -1.27 -2.18 -5.34
CA VAL A 92 -1.90 -3.30 -4.64
C VAL A 92 -2.54 -4.22 -5.68
N PHE A 93 -2.36 -5.52 -5.51
CA PHE A 93 -2.88 -6.52 -6.43
C PHE A 93 -4.25 -7.01 -6.01
N TYR A 94 -5.19 -7.04 -6.94
CA TYR A 94 -6.46 -7.73 -6.80
C TYR A 94 -6.66 -8.68 -7.98
N ASN A 95 -7.22 -9.87 -7.76
CA ASN A 95 -7.43 -10.85 -8.84
C ASN A 95 -8.30 -10.30 -9.98
N ASP A 96 -9.27 -9.45 -9.64
CA ASP A 96 -10.25 -8.93 -10.59
C ASP A 96 -9.78 -7.65 -11.31
N PHE A 97 -8.77 -6.96 -10.76
CA PHE A 97 -8.32 -5.64 -11.26
C PHE A 97 -6.82 -5.55 -11.59
N GLY A 98 -6.03 -6.56 -11.22
CA GLY A 98 -4.58 -6.54 -11.35
C GLY A 98 -3.91 -5.56 -10.40
N TRP A 99 -2.86 -4.88 -10.84
CA TRP A 99 -2.08 -3.92 -10.06
C TRP A 99 -2.75 -2.54 -10.05
N CYS A 100 -3.43 -2.22 -8.96
CA CYS A 100 -4.09 -0.94 -8.76
C CYS A 100 -3.14 0.06 -8.09
N PRO A 101 -2.94 1.27 -8.65
CA PRO A 101 -2.10 2.28 -8.03
C PRO A 101 -2.79 2.84 -6.77
N VAL A 102 -2.05 2.89 -5.67
CA VAL A 102 -2.45 3.57 -4.44
C VAL A 102 -1.65 4.86 -4.29
N ILE A 103 -0.31 4.75 -4.35
CA ILE A 103 0.61 5.89 -4.35
C ILE A 103 1.33 5.92 -5.70
N LYS A 104 1.43 7.10 -6.30
CA LYS A 104 2.15 7.32 -7.54
C LYS A 104 2.89 8.64 -7.49
N ASP A 105 4.18 8.63 -7.84
CA ASP A 105 5.02 9.83 -7.84
C ASP A 105 5.03 10.58 -6.48
N ARG A 106 4.94 9.84 -5.37
CA ARG A 106 4.88 10.29 -3.96
C ARG A 106 3.55 10.85 -3.47
N GLU A 107 2.53 10.85 -4.32
CA GLU A 107 1.18 11.32 -3.98
C GLU A 107 0.16 10.19 -4.06
N TYR A 108 -0.99 10.35 -3.41
CA TYR A 108 -2.11 9.44 -3.62
C TYR A 108 -2.51 9.47 -5.10
N ALA A 109 -2.65 8.29 -5.70
CA ALA A 109 -3.07 8.16 -7.09
C ALA A 109 -4.50 8.71 -7.30
N VAL A 110 -4.99 8.72 -8.53
CA VAL A 110 -6.43 8.94 -8.76
C VAL A 110 -7.18 7.70 -8.23
N PRO A 111 -8.30 7.85 -7.50
CA PRO A 111 -9.13 6.72 -7.07
C PRO A 111 -9.49 5.80 -8.23
N ASN A 112 -9.53 4.49 -7.99
CA ASN A 112 -10.04 3.55 -8.97
C ASN A 112 -11.55 3.38 -8.73
N GLN A 113 -12.33 3.33 -9.80
CA GLN A 113 -13.74 2.94 -9.71
C GLN A 113 -13.82 1.42 -9.51
N PHE A 114 -13.83 0.99 -8.26
CA PHE A 114 -14.02 -0.43 -7.89
C PHE A 114 -15.49 -0.83 -7.80
N TRP A 115 -16.35 0.14 -7.54
CA TRP A 115 -17.79 -0.03 -7.35
C TRP A 115 -18.51 0.78 -8.41
N ASP A 116 -19.62 0.26 -8.92
CA ASP A 116 -20.54 1.04 -9.73
C ASP A 116 -20.96 2.26 -8.91
N SER A 117 -21.02 3.43 -9.55
CA SER A 117 -21.46 4.64 -8.88
C SER A 117 -22.89 4.46 -8.36
N ASP A 118 -23.19 4.95 -7.15
CA ASP A 118 -24.55 4.94 -6.58
C ASP A 118 -25.59 5.58 -7.53
N GLU A 119 -25.18 6.37 -8.53
CA GLU A 119 -26.02 6.89 -9.61
C GLU A 119 -26.65 5.81 -10.51
N GLU A 120 -26.11 4.59 -10.51
CA GLU A 120 -26.66 3.44 -11.22
C GLU A 120 -27.57 2.57 -10.33
N ASP A 121 -27.67 2.89 -9.03
CA ASP A 121 -28.64 2.26 -8.13
C ASP A 121 -30.02 2.91 -8.34
N PRO A 122 -31.04 2.17 -8.84
CA PRO A 122 -32.37 2.72 -9.08
C PRO A 122 -33.06 3.26 -7.82
N ASP A 123 -32.58 2.88 -6.62
CA ASP A 123 -33.12 3.32 -5.34
C ASP A 123 -32.32 4.48 -4.70
N TYR A 124 -31.25 4.99 -5.35
CA TYR A 124 -30.47 6.10 -4.81
C TYR A 124 -31.18 7.46 -4.94
N ILE A 125 -31.38 8.13 -3.80
CA ILE A 125 -31.90 9.49 -3.73
C ILE A 125 -30.77 10.42 -3.25
N PRO A 126 -30.22 11.31 -4.10
CA PRO A 126 -29.16 12.22 -3.69
C PRO A 126 -29.66 13.16 -2.58
N LYS A 127 -28.88 13.27 -1.50
CA LYS A 127 -29.15 14.21 -0.42
C LYS A 127 -28.84 15.64 -0.89
N LYS A 128 -29.83 16.52 -0.79
CA LYS A 128 -29.72 17.96 -1.08
C LYS A 128 -28.88 18.70 -0.05
#